data_AF-A0A8T7G8Z1-F1
#
_entry.id   AF-A0A8T7G8Z1-F1
#
_cell.length_a   1.000
_cell.length_b   1.000
_cell.length_c   1.000
_cell.angle_alpha   90.00
_cell.angle_beta   90.00
_cell.angle_gamma   90.00
#
_symmetry.space_group_name_H-M   'P 1'
#
loop_
_entity.id
_entity.type
_entity.pdbx_description
1 polymer ?
#
loop_
_entity_poly.entity_id
_entity_poly.type
_entity_poly.pdbx_seq_one_letter_code
_entity_poly.pdbx_strand_id
1 'polypeptide(L)'
;MANCAVCGSRFAEKKCYFCQKKICTSCVVPADVLGSTLTVKCVKCHRDKINKLSFSAVIRRNFWILGILAAFWIFMVFPVPFMHAFGYNPDISVFQPVIIATVIMTIPFVFMLLAWQRHAPSGS
;
A
#
# COMPACT_ATOMS: atom_id res chain seq x y z
N MET A 1 -25.09 4.10 -13.08
CA MET A 1 -24.81 4.87 -11.84
C MET A 1 -24.64 3.89 -10.68
N ALA A 2 -23.70 4.14 -9.76
CA ALA A 2 -23.46 3.24 -8.63
C ALA A 2 -24.28 3.68 -7.41
N ASN A 3 -24.75 2.71 -6.62
CA ASN A 3 -25.46 2.99 -5.38
C ASN A 3 -24.48 3.26 -4.23
N CYS A 4 -24.85 4.16 -3.32
CA CYS A 4 -24.06 4.51 -2.16
C CYS A 4 -24.05 3.33 -1.19
N ALA A 5 -22.87 2.89 -0.77
CA ALA A 5 -22.74 1.74 0.14
C ALA A 5 -23.16 2.02 1.59
N VAL A 6 -23.50 3.27 1.93
CA VAL A 6 -23.97 3.67 3.27
C VAL A 6 -25.48 3.81 3.30
N CYS A 7 -26.07 4.59 2.40
CA CYS A 7 -27.50 4.92 2.40
C CYS A 7 -28.29 4.40 1.19
N GLY A 8 -27.64 3.77 0.21
CA GLY A 8 -28.30 3.22 -0.99
C GLY A 8 -28.66 4.25 -2.08
N SER A 9 -28.37 5.54 -1.89
CA SER A 9 -28.67 6.57 -2.89
C SER A 9 -27.92 6.35 -4.22
N ARG A 10 -28.51 6.77 -5.36
CA ARG A 10 -27.92 6.57 -6.70
C ARG A 10 -26.73 7.49 -7.03
N PHE A 11 -26.39 8.42 -6.14
CA PHE A 11 -25.39 9.47 -6.35
C PHE A 11 -24.03 9.12 -5.73
N ALA A 12 -23.55 7.88 -5.93
CA ALA A 12 -22.27 7.43 -5.35
C ALA A 12 -21.08 7.80 -6.23
N GLU A 13 -20.71 9.07 -6.20
CA GLU A 13 -19.62 9.64 -7.01
C GLU A 13 -18.25 9.52 -6.34
N LYS A 14 -18.18 9.62 -5.01
CA LYS A 14 -16.92 9.59 -4.27
C LYS A 14 -16.57 8.18 -3.81
N LYS A 15 -15.28 7.87 -3.66
CA LYS A 15 -14.81 6.59 -3.10
C LYS A 15 -14.19 6.84 -1.73
N CYS A 16 -14.66 6.11 -0.71
CA CYS A 16 -14.07 6.17 0.62
C CYS A 16 -12.63 5.65 0.59
N TYR A 17 -11.70 6.37 1.20
CA TYR A 17 -10.28 6.01 1.25
C TYR A 17 -10.05 4.67 2.00
N PHE A 18 -10.74 4.45 3.12
CA PHE A 18 -10.51 3.30 4.00
C PHE A 18 -11.19 2.01 3.52
N CYS A 19 -12.50 2.05 3.27
CA CYS A 19 -13.27 0.87 2.88
C CYS A 19 -13.37 0.66 1.37
N GLN A 20 -12.85 1.59 0.56
CA GLN A 20 -12.88 1.54 -0.91
C GLN A 20 -14.29 1.45 -1.54
N LYS A 21 -15.36 1.67 -0.76
CA LYS A 21 -16.73 1.66 -1.27
C LYS A 21 -17.11 3.03 -1.87
N LYS A 22 -17.96 3.01 -2.90
CA LYS A 22 -18.55 4.23 -3.47
C LYS A 22 -19.60 4.79 -2.52
N ILE A 23 -19.57 6.10 -2.30
CA ILE A 23 -20.41 6.84 -1.36
C ILE A 23 -20.89 8.14 -1.99
N CYS A 24 -22.05 8.63 -1.55
CA CYS A 24 -22.53 9.96 -1.91
C CYS A 24 -21.88 11.04 -1.04
N THR A 25 -21.95 12.29 -1.50
CA THR A 25 -21.44 13.48 -0.81
C THR A 25 -22.02 13.62 0.60
N SER A 26 -23.30 13.32 0.81
CA SER A 26 -23.96 13.37 2.11
C SER A 26 -23.45 12.33 3.12
N CYS A 27 -22.80 11.26 2.66
CA CYS A 27 -22.23 10.21 3.52
C CYS A 27 -20.72 10.36 3.74
N VAL A 28 -20.17 11.53 3.41
CA VAL A 28 -18.79 11.91 3.72
C VAL A 28 -18.77 12.65 5.05
N VAL A 29 -17.80 12.34 5.90
CA VAL A 29 -17.56 13.12 7.12
C VAL A 29 -16.91 14.44 6.71
N PRO A 30 -17.44 15.60 7.15
CA PRO A 30 -16.80 16.89 6.89
C PRO A 30 -15.37 16.86 7.43
N ALA A 31 -14.41 17.40 6.67
CA ALA A 31 -13.02 17.40 7.09
C ALA A 31 -12.86 18.19 8.40
N ASP A 32 -12.39 17.52 9.45
CA ASP A 32 -12.03 18.17 10.70
C ASP A 32 -10.91 19.18 10.42
N VAL A 33 -10.92 20.33 11.12
CA VAL A 33 -10.06 21.52 10.91
C VAL A 33 -8.55 21.25 11.01
N LEU A 34 -8.13 20.01 11.27
CA LEU A 34 -6.75 19.56 11.40
C LEU A 34 -6.32 18.46 10.41
N GLY A 35 -7.21 18.00 9.51
CA GLY A 35 -6.97 16.75 8.77
C GLY A 35 -7.36 16.82 7.30
N SER A 36 -6.40 17.18 6.45
CA SER A 36 -6.33 16.94 5.00
C SER A 36 -7.66 16.93 4.24
N THR A 37 -7.93 18.03 3.52
CA THR A 37 -9.02 18.20 2.55
C THR A 37 -9.08 17.13 1.43
N LEU A 38 -8.09 16.23 1.35
CA LEU A 38 -7.93 15.24 0.29
C LEU A 38 -8.36 13.81 0.67
N THR A 39 -8.46 13.46 1.95
CA THR A 39 -8.83 12.09 2.35
C THR A 39 -10.33 11.95 2.62
N VAL A 40 -11.08 11.45 1.63
CA VAL A 40 -12.53 11.20 1.77
C VAL A 40 -12.79 10.03 2.71
N LYS A 41 -13.34 10.32 3.91
CA LYS A 41 -13.77 9.32 4.90
C LYS A 41 -15.31 9.23 4.92
N CYS A 42 -15.86 8.01 4.88
CA CYS A 42 -17.31 7.83 5.02
C CYS A 42 -17.75 7.81 6.49
N VAL A 43 -19.00 8.20 6.75
CA VAL A 43 -19.58 8.20 8.11
C VAL A 43 -19.50 6.82 8.77
N LYS A 44 -19.68 5.74 8.00
CA LYS A 44 -19.57 4.37 8.53
C LYS A 44 -18.16 4.07 9.04
N CYS A 45 -17.11 4.35 8.26
CA CYS A 45 -15.73 4.19 8.69
C CYS A 45 -15.36 5.08 9.88
N HIS A 46 -15.98 6.27 9.98
CA HIS A 46 -15.80 7.15 11.12
C HIS A 46 -16.44 6.59 12.40
N ARG A 47 -17.69 6.12 12.31
CA ARG A 47 -18.40 5.48 13.43
C ARG A 47 -17.66 4.23 13.93
N ASP A 48 -17.12 3.45 13.01
CA ASP A 48 -16.36 2.22 13.30
C ASP A 48 -14.91 2.51 13.73
N LYS A 49 -14.52 3.80 13.90
CA LYS A 49 -13.16 4.25 14.28
C LYS A 49 -12.05 3.65 13.40
N ILE A 50 -12.36 3.40 12.12
CA ILE A 50 -11.40 2.86 11.15
C ILE A 50 -10.48 4.00 10.72
N ASN A 51 -9.26 3.96 11.23
CA ASN A 51 -8.20 4.94 10.95
C ASN A 51 -6.99 4.31 10.24
N LYS A 52 -7.05 3.03 9.89
CA LYS A 52 -5.98 2.31 9.18
C LYS A 52 -6.54 1.67 7.92
N LEU A 53 -5.74 1.63 6.85
CA LEU A 53 -6.07 0.82 5.68
C LEU A 53 -5.82 -0.66 5.96
N SER A 54 -6.65 -1.51 5.35
CA SER A 54 -6.33 -2.94 5.26
C SER A 54 -5.03 -3.13 4.47
N PHE A 55 -4.16 -4.03 4.92
CA PHE A 55 -2.90 -4.34 4.24
C PHE A 55 -3.11 -4.76 2.78
N SER A 56 -4.16 -5.54 2.51
CA SER A 56 -4.56 -5.92 1.15
C SER A 56 -4.93 -4.71 0.29
N ALA A 57 -5.56 -3.69 0.88
CA ALA A 57 -5.92 -2.46 0.18
C ALA A 57 -4.69 -1.60 -0.16
N VAL A 58 -3.68 -1.57 0.71
CA VAL A 58 -2.39 -0.91 0.45
C VAL A 58 -1.68 -1.60 -0.71
N ILE A 59 -1.57 -2.94 -0.65
CA ILE A 59 -0.91 -3.73 -1.71
C ILE A 59 -1.61 -3.51 -3.05
N ARG A 60 -2.94 -3.63 -3.10
CA ARG A 60 -3.69 -3.48 -4.36
C ARG A 60 -3.54 -2.08 -4.96
N ARG A 61 -3.51 -1.03 -4.13
CA ARG A 61 -3.39 0.36 -4.60
C ARG A 61 -1.99 0.68 -5.12
N ASN A 62 -0.98 0.06 -4.52
CA ASN A 62 0.41 0.33 -4.82
C ASN A 62 1.13 -0.84 -5.50
N PHE A 63 0.36 -1.74 -6.12
CA PHE A 63 0.88 -2.99 -6.68
C PHE A 63 2.01 -2.77 -7.68
N TRP A 64 1.91 -1.73 -8.51
CA TRP A 64 2.97 -1.36 -9.46
C TRP A 64 4.27 -0.96 -8.76
N ILE A 65 4.21 -0.05 -7.79
CA ILE A 65 5.38 0.42 -7.05
C ILE A 65 5.98 -0.72 -6.22
N LEU A 66 5.13 -1.52 -5.56
CA LEU A 66 5.57 -2.70 -4.81
C LEU A 66 6.15 -3.78 -5.73
N GLY A 67 5.61 -3.94 -6.95
CA GLY A 67 6.12 -4.86 -7.96
C GLY A 67 7.50 -4.44 -8.48
N ILE A 68 7.69 -3.15 -8.79
CA ILE A 68 9.00 -2.61 -9.19
C ILE A 68 10.02 -2.76 -8.06
N LEU A 69 9.61 -2.46 -6.82
CA LEU A 69 10.46 -2.65 -5.65
C LEU A 69 10.84 -4.12 -5.47
N ALA A 70 9.88 -5.04 -5.56
CA ALA A 70 10.15 -6.47 -5.46
C ALA A 70 11.07 -6.95 -6.59
N ALA A 71 10.87 -6.49 -7.83
CA ALA A 71 11.70 -6.85 -8.97
C ALA A 71 13.15 -6.34 -8.82
N PHE A 72 13.31 -5.06 -8.45
CA PHE A 72 14.61 -4.47 -8.13
C PHE A 72 15.30 -5.25 -7.01
N TRP A 73 14.55 -5.64 -5.99
CA TRP A 73 15.08 -6.36 -4.85
C TRP A 73 15.49 -7.78 -5.22
N ILE A 74 14.69 -8.53 -5.99
CA ILE A 74 15.06 -9.85 -6.52
C ILE A 74 16.33 -9.74 -7.39
N PHE A 75 16.44 -8.71 -8.22
CA PHE A 75 17.62 -8.49 -9.05
C PHE A 75 18.88 -8.17 -8.24
N MET A 76 18.77 -7.31 -7.22
CA MET A 76 19.89 -6.89 -6.36
C MET A 76 20.34 -7.99 -5.39
N VAL A 77 19.40 -8.77 -4.85
CA VAL A 77 19.64 -9.72 -3.76
C VAL A 77 19.89 -11.14 -4.28
N PHE A 78 19.23 -11.52 -5.37
CA PHE A 78 19.24 -12.89 -5.90
C PHE A 78 19.92 -12.94 -7.28
N PRO A 79 21.25 -12.83 -7.35
CA PRO A 79 21.98 -13.16 -8.57
C PRO A 79 21.98 -14.67 -8.84
N VAL A 80 21.56 -15.52 -7.91
CA VAL A 80 21.66 -17.01 -7.98
C VAL A 80 21.03 -17.62 -9.25
N PRO A 81 19.78 -17.29 -9.64
CA PRO A 81 19.20 -17.86 -10.85
C PRO A 81 19.99 -17.46 -12.09
N PHE A 82 20.54 -16.25 -12.09
CA PHE A 82 21.40 -15.74 -13.15
C PHE A 82 22.78 -16.42 -13.12
N MET A 83 23.43 -16.55 -11.97
CA MET A 83 24.73 -17.20 -11.83
C MET A 83 24.68 -18.68 -12.23
N HIS A 84 23.64 -19.40 -11.82
CA HIS A 84 23.42 -20.78 -12.28
C HIS A 84 23.14 -20.85 -13.78
N ALA A 85 22.36 -19.90 -14.32
CA ALA A 85 22.13 -19.81 -15.77
C ALA A 85 23.42 -19.48 -16.56
N PHE A 86 24.39 -18.81 -15.95
CA PHE A 86 25.72 -18.54 -16.50
C PHE A 86 26.79 -19.58 -16.14
N GLY A 87 26.43 -20.69 -15.47
CA GLY A 87 27.34 -21.81 -15.18
C GLY A 87 28.27 -21.63 -13.97
N TYR A 88 28.00 -20.65 -13.10
CA TYR A 88 28.76 -20.44 -11.87
C TYR A 88 28.12 -21.20 -10.70
N ASN A 89 28.92 -21.97 -9.95
CA ASN A 89 28.54 -22.59 -8.68
C ASN A 89 29.17 -21.80 -7.52
N PRO A 90 28.49 -20.75 -7.01
CA PRO A 90 29.03 -19.92 -5.93
C PRO A 90 29.06 -20.66 -4.59
N ASP A 91 30.16 -20.46 -3.86
CA ASP A 91 30.38 -21.01 -2.53
C ASP A 91 29.52 -20.32 -1.46
N ILE A 92 29.10 -21.04 -0.41
CA ILE A 92 28.13 -20.56 0.61
C ILE A 92 28.63 -19.30 1.33
N SER A 93 29.95 -19.18 1.50
CA SER A 93 30.60 -18.03 2.16
C SER A 93 30.39 -16.70 1.42
N VAL A 94 30.11 -16.73 0.11
CA VAL A 94 29.85 -15.54 -0.70
C VAL A 94 28.43 -15.00 -0.46
N PHE A 95 27.51 -15.84 0.01
CA PHE A 95 26.10 -15.49 0.21
C PHE A 95 25.81 -14.78 1.52
N GLN A 96 26.63 -15.00 2.54
CA GLN A 96 26.42 -14.42 3.86
C GLN A 96 26.31 -12.88 3.85
N PRO A 97 27.24 -12.12 3.22
CA PRO A 97 27.12 -10.67 3.14
C PRO A 97 25.91 -10.21 2.30
N VAL A 98 25.55 -10.97 1.26
CA VAL A 98 24.36 -10.68 0.44
C VAL A 98 23.10 -10.78 1.28
N ILE A 99 22.93 -11.87 2.05
CA ILE A 99 21.76 -12.07 2.94
C ILE A 99 21.66 -10.98 4.03
N ILE A 100 22.80 -10.53 4.56
CA ILE A 100 22.81 -9.47 5.57
C ILE A 100 22.39 -8.12 4.96
N ALA A 101 23.00 -7.74 3.83
CA ALA A 101 22.67 -6.51 3.12
C ALA A 101 21.18 -6.48 2.74
N THR A 102 20.67 -7.62 2.30
CA THR A 102 19.27 -7.89 1.97
C THR A 102 18.33 -7.57 3.13
N VAL A 103 18.57 -8.18 4.30
CA VAL A 103 17.74 -7.93 5.49
C VAL A 103 17.76 -6.44 5.85
N ILE A 104 18.93 -5.80 5.84
CA ILE A 104 19.06 -4.37 6.17
C ILE A 104 18.27 -3.51 5.18
N MET A 105 18.35 -3.82 3.88
CA MET A 105 17.63 -3.11 2.83
C MET A 105 16.11 -3.34 2.87
N THR A 106 15.59 -4.42 3.48
CA THR A 106 14.13 -4.56 3.67
C THR A 106 13.54 -3.58 4.67
N ILE A 107 14.34 -3.11 5.64
CA ILE A 107 13.85 -2.34 6.78
C ILE A 107 13.13 -1.06 6.34
N PRO A 108 13.69 -0.22 5.43
CA PRO A 108 12.99 0.96 4.93
C PRO A 108 11.65 0.65 4.25
N PHE A 109 11.54 -0.48 3.53
CA PHE A 109 10.30 -0.87 2.87
C PHE A 109 9.20 -1.24 3.85
N VAL A 110 9.56 -1.92 4.93
CA VAL A 110 8.62 -2.23 6.02
C VAL A 110 8.12 -0.93 6.67
N PHE A 111 9.03 0.00 6.97
CA PHE A 111 8.64 1.31 7.51
C PHE A 111 7.78 2.12 6.54
N MET A 112 8.08 2.10 5.24
CA MET A 112 7.28 2.76 4.22
C MET A 112 5.86 2.20 4.14
N LEU A 113 5.71 0.87 4.20
CA LEU A 113 4.40 0.21 4.25
C LEU A 113 3.61 0.60 5.50
N LEU A 114 4.27 0.64 6.66
CA LEU A 114 3.65 1.09 7.92
C LEU A 114 3.25 2.56 7.86
N ALA A 115 4.06 3.41 7.24
CA ALA A 115 3.75 4.83 7.03
C ALA A 115 2.55 5.01 6.10
N TRP A 116 2.47 4.27 4.99
CA TRP A 116 1.30 4.30 4.09
C TRP A 116 0.00 3.82 4.73
N GLN A 117 0.07 2.96 5.74
CA GLN A 117 -1.12 2.59 6.53
C GLN A 117 -1.64 3.73 7.41
N ARG A 118 -0.75 4.65 7.82
CA ARG A 118 -1.06 5.76 8.74
C ARG A 118 -1.31 7.09 8.01
N HIS A 119 -0.60 7.33 6.91
CA HIS A 119 -0.67 8.55 6.11
C HIS A 119 -0.85 8.17 4.65
N ALA A 120 -2.00 8.54 4.09
CA ALA A 120 -2.24 8.42 2.66
C ALA A 120 -1.26 9.31 1.90
N PRO A 121 -0.45 8.80 0.94
CA PRO A 121 0.26 9.68 0.04
C PRO A 121 -0.77 10.47 -0.78
N SER A 122 -0.56 11.79 -0.90
CA SER A 122 -1.33 12.63 -1.81
C SER A 122 -1.07 12.12 -3.23
N GLY A 123 -2.07 11.52 -3.85
CA GLY A 123 -2.05 11.37 -5.30
C GLY A 123 -2.33 12.75 -5.90
N SER A 124 -1.33 13.28 -6.60
CA SER A 124 -1.48 14.36 -7.58
C SER A 124 -2.53 14.01 -8.63
#